data_AF-A0A8U0SEF4-F1
#
_entry.id   AF-A0A8U0SEF4-F1
#
_cell.length_a   1.000
_cell.length_b   1.000
_cell.length_c   1.000
_cell.angle_alpha   90.00
_cell.angle_beta   90.00
_cell.angle_gamma   90.00
#
_symmetry.space_group_name_H-M   'P 1'
#
loop_
_entity.id
_entity.type
_entity.pdbx_description
1 polymer ?
#
loop_
_entity_poly.entity_id
_entity_poly.type
_entity_poly.pdbx_seq_one_letter_code
_entity_poly.pdbx_strand_id
1 'polypeptide(L)'
;MEVPQSRYVLTTTLSARVARLNPTWNQPDQDTEAGFKRAMDLVREGFLQRLPFYQHSWLPARALVVEALARRFQVDPSGEIVELAKGGCLWKEHLYHLESGLSPQGTITFVIYTDQAGQWRIQCVPKEPHSFQSQLPLPEPWWGLRDEALDQVSGIPGCIFVHTSGFIGGHHTREGALSMARATLAQRPVPKPPTNSLGQ
;
A
#
# COMPACT_ATOMS: atom_id res chain seq x y z
N MET A 1 30.92 -15.31 22.91
CA MET A 1 30.64 -14.05 22.19
C MET A 1 29.40 -13.43 22.80
N GLU A 2 29.51 -12.28 23.44
CA GLU A 2 28.34 -11.50 23.86
C GLU A 2 27.64 -10.94 22.62
N VAL A 3 26.33 -11.13 22.55
CA VAL A 3 25.49 -10.50 21.52
C VAL A 3 25.49 -9.00 21.79
N PRO A 4 25.86 -8.14 20.82
CA PRO A 4 25.87 -6.70 21.04
C PRO A 4 24.45 -6.21 21.32
N GLN A 5 24.24 -5.63 22.50
CA GLN A 5 22.97 -4.99 22.86
C GLN A 5 22.77 -3.70 22.06
N SER A 6 21.62 -3.58 21.40
CA SER A 6 21.22 -2.33 20.76
C SER A 6 21.11 -1.22 21.81
N ARG A 7 21.94 -0.19 21.69
CA ARG A 7 21.91 0.99 22.59
C ARG A 7 20.82 1.98 22.22
N TYR A 8 20.33 1.96 20.98
CA TYR A 8 19.24 2.82 20.54
C TYR A 8 17.90 2.13 20.75
N VAL A 9 17.00 2.81 21.47
CA VAL A 9 15.63 2.38 21.70
C VAL A 9 14.70 3.54 21.35
N LEU A 10 13.69 3.27 20.52
CA LEU A 10 12.71 4.28 20.12
C LEU A 10 11.74 4.55 21.28
N THR A 11 11.98 5.64 22.01
CA THR A 11 11.21 6.00 23.22
C THR A 11 10.14 7.07 22.95
N THR A 12 9.74 7.27 21.70
CA THR A 12 8.77 8.29 21.28
C THR A 12 7.34 7.75 21.13
N THR A 13 7.10 6.47 21.43
CA THR A 13 5.75 5.88 21.44
C THR A 13 4.85 6.56 22.48
N LEU A 14 3.53 6.48 22.29
CA LEU A 14 2.57 7.03 23.25
C LEU A 14 2.77 6.43 24.65
N SER A 15 2.97 5.12 24.75
CA SER A 15 3.23 4.44 26.02
C SER A 15 4.51 4.92 26.71
N ALA A 16 5.60 5.09 25.97
CA ALA A 16 6.85 5.62 26.51
C ALA A 16 6.71 7.09 26.96
N ARG A 17 5.94 7.90 26.22
CA ARG A 17 5.64 9.30 26.59
C ARG A 17 4.78 9.39 27.84
N VAL A 18 3.78 8.52 27.98
CA VAL A 18 2.96 8.41 29.19
C VAL A 18 3.82 7.97 30.38
N ALA A 19 4.68 6.97 30.22
CA ALA A 19 5.54 6.49 31.30
C ALA A 19 6.49 7.58 31.84
N ARG A 20 6.92 8.53 31.00
CA ARG A 20 7.75 9.68 31.43
C ARG A 20 7.02 10.69 32.31
N LEU A 21 5.70 10.61 32.40
CA LEU A 21 4.90 11.48 33.26
C LEU A 21 4.77 10.93 34.69
N ASN A 22 5.27 9.71 34.95
CA ASN A 22 5.40 9.20 36.30
C ASN A 22 6.49 9.95 37.08
N PRO A 23 6.34 10.10 38.41
CA PRO A 23 7.40 10.63 39.26
C PRO A 23 8.69 9.83 39.10
N THR A 24 9.84 10.51 39.19
CA THR A 24 11.13 9.80 39.25
C THR A 24 11.35 9.23 40.64
N TRP A 25 12.12 8.14 40.73
CA TRP A 25 12.36 7.41 41.98
C TRP A 25 12.94 8.27 43.11
N ASN A 26 13.60 9.39 42.76
CA ASN A 26 14.27 10.30 43.68
C ASN A 26 13.53 11.64 43.90
N GLN A 27 12.29 11.77 43.42
CA GLN A 27 11.47 12.94 43.74
C GLN A 27 10.96 12.86 45.19
N PRO A 28 11.08 13.95 45.98
CA PRO A 28 10.68 13.97 47.38
C PRO A 28 9.16 13.88 47.57
N ASP A 29 8.38 14.32 46.57
CA ASP A 29 6.94 14.15 46.48
C ASP A 29 6.64 13.33 45.21
N GLN A 30 5.97 12.19 45.37
CA GLN A 30 5.61 11.28 44.29
C GLN A 30 4.10 11.33 44.03
N ASP A 31 3.53 12.54 43.95
CA ASP A 31 2.15 12.73 43.53
C ASP A 31 1.91 12.15 42.12
N THR A 32 1.21 11.03 42.07
CA THR A 32 0.87 10.32 40.84
C THR A 32 -0.34 10.94 40.14
N GLU A 33 -1.18 11.70 40.83
CA GLU A 33 -2.41 12.26 40.30
C GLU A 33 -2.13 13.37 39.28
N ALA A 34 -1.17 14.25 39.56
CA ALA A 34 -0.73 15.27 38.62
C ALA A 34 -0.15 14.67 37.32
N GLY A 35 0.66 13.62 37.45
CA GLY A 35 1.20 12.87 36.31
C GLY A 35 0.12 12.19 35.49
N PHE A 36 -0.85 11.56 36.16
CA PHE A 36 -2.00 10.91 35.54
C PHE A 36 -2.84 11.90 34.72
N LYS A 37 -3.19 13.07 35.27
CA LYS A 37 -3.95 14.10 34.54
C LYS A 37 -3.24 14.55 33.27
N ARG A 38 -1.94 14.81 33.35
CA ARG A 38 -1.12 15.16 32.17
C ARG A 38 -1.07 14.03 31.14
N ALA A 39 -1.02 12.78 31.60
CA ALA A 39 -1.05 11.61 30.71
C ALA A 39 -2.40 11.50 30.00
N MET A 40 -3.50 11.74 30.70
CA MET A 40 -4.85 11.76 30.12
C MET A 40 -4.99 12.83 29.03
N ASP A 41 -4.48 14.05 29.28
CA ASP A 41 -4.50 15.12 28.28
C ASP A 41 -3.66 14.76 27.06
N LEU A 42 -2.46 14.20 27.27
CA LEU A 42 -1.59 13.75 26.18
C LEU A 42 -2.26 12.69 25.30
N VAL A 43 -2.87 11.67 25.92
CA VAL A 43 -3.56 10.58 25.21
C VAL A 43 -4.79 11.13 24.48
N ARG A 44 -5.58 11.98 25.14
CA ARG A 44 -6.76 12.62 24.55
C ARG A 44 -6.37 13.42 23.32
N GLU A 45 -5.36 14.27 23.41
CA GLU A 45 -4.89 15.08 22.29
C GLU A 45 -4.43 14.20 21.13
N GLY A 46 -3.59 13.19 21.41
CA GLY A 46 -3.11 12.26 20.38
C GLY A 46 -4.25 11.51 19.67
N PHE A 47 -5.26 11.08 20.42
CA PHE A 47 -6.46 10.43 19.86
C PHE A 47 -7.26 11.40 18.98
N LEU A 48 -7.58 12.59 19.50
CA LEU A 48 -8.39 13.59 18.81
C LEU A 48 -7.69 14.13 17.55
N GLN A 49 -6.36 14.23 17.54
CA GLN A 49 -5.60 14.59 16.33
C GLN A 49 -5.74 13.53 15.22
N ARG A 50 -5.98 12.27 15.58
CA ARG A 50 -6.10 11.17 14.61
C ARG A 50 -7.53 10.98 14.09
N LEU A 51 -8.54 11.33 14.89
CA LEU A 51 -9.94 11.12 14.54
C LEU A 51 -10.35 11.78 13.20
N PRO A 52 -9.97 13.05 12.89
CA PRO A 52 -10.30 13.67 11.61
C PRO A 52 -9.78 12.90 10.40
N PHE A 53 -8.59 12.28 10.51
CA PHE A 53 -8.06 11.44 9.44
C PHE A 53 -8.96 10.22 9.19
N TYR A 54 -9.38 9.53 10.25
CA TYR A 54 -10.24 8.36 10.09
C TYR A 54 -11.60 8.74 9.53
N GLN A 55 -12.19 9.82 10.03
CA GLN A 55 -13.50 10.29 9.61
C GLN A 55 -13.52 10.83 8.17
N HIS A 56 -12.54 11.66 7.79
CA HIS A 56 -12.59 12.41 6.54
C HIS A 56 -11.71 11.83 5.42
N SER A 57 -10.78 10.93 5.73
CA SER A 57 -9.87 10.33 4.75
C SER A 57 -10.01 8.82 4.67
N TRP A 58 -9.81 8.11 5.78
CA TRP A 58 -9.76 6.64 5.77
C TRP A 58 -11.14 5.99 5.57
N LEU A 59 -12.17 6.39 6.33
CA LEU A 59 -13.52 5.80 6.21
C LEU A 59 -14.13 6.04 4.82
N PRO A 60 -14.11 7.26 4.25
CA PRO A 60 -14.66 7.51 2.92
C PRO A 60 -13.92 6.72 1.82
N ALA A 61 -12.61 6.48 1.97
CA ALA A 61 -11.85 5.67 1.02
C ALA A 61 -12.42 4.26 0.86
N ARG A 62 -13.02 3.68 1.92
CA ARG A 62 -13.65 2.35 1.86
C ARG A 62 -14.74 2.28 0.79
N ALA A 63 -15.63 3.27 0.75
CA ALA A 63 -16.73 3.31 -0.21
C ALA A 63 -16.22 3.32 -1.65
N LEU A 64 -15.16 4.12 -1.90
CA LEU A 64 -14.52 4.19 -3.22
C LEU A 64 -13.89 2.84 -3.63
N VAL A 65 -13.26 2.14 -2.70
CA VAL A 65 -12.67 0.82 -2.98
C VAL A 65 -13.76 -0.22 -3.24
N VAL A 66 -14.85 -0.22 -2.47
CA VAL A 66 -16.00 -1.12 -2.71
C VAL A 66 -16.60 -0.90 -4.10
N GLU A 67 -16.83 0.36 -4.48
CA GLU A 67 -17.35 0.72 -5.80
C GLU A 67 -16.40 0.28 -6.93
N ALA A 68 -15.10 0.53 -6.75
CA ALA A 68 -14.08 0.15 -7.72
C ALA A 68 -13.98 -1.38 -7.89
N LEU A 69 -14.07 -2.14 -6.79
CA LEU A 69 -14.11 -3.62 -6.83
C LEU A 69 -15.36 -4.15 -7.53
N ALA A 70 -16.53 -3.52 -7.33
CA ALA A 70 -17.75 -3.90 -8.02
C ALA A 70 -17.68 -3.67 -9.54
N ARG A 71 -16.95 -2.63 -9.97
CA ARG A 71 -16.78 -2.27 -11.38
C ARG A 71 -15.58 -2.93 -12.07
N ARG A 72 -14.74 -3.68 -11.36
CA ARG A 72 -13.48 -4.24 -11.90
C ARG A 72 -13.63 -4.98 -13.23
N PHE A 73 -14.72 -5.72 -13.45
CA PHE A 73 -14.98 -6.43 -14.70
C PHE A 73 -15.38 -5.52 -15.88
N GLN A 74 -15.86 -4.31 -15.58
CA GLN A 74 -16.12 -3.27 -16.59
C GLN A 74 -14.82 -2.55 -16.97
N VAL A 75 -13.85 -2.50 -16.05
CA VAL A 75 -12.51 -1.94 -16.28
C VAL A 75 -11.67 -2.90 -17.11
N ASP A 76 -11.61 -4.17 -16.69
CA ASP A 76 -10.92 -5.23 -17.40
C ASP A 76 -11.61 -6.59 -17.23
N PRO A 77 -11.79 -7.38 -18.31
CA PRO A 77 -12.45 -8.68 -18.21
C PRO A 77 -11.78 -9.68 -17.25
N SER A 78 -10.48 -9.54 -16.96
CA SER A 78 -9.81 -10.40 -15.96
C SER A 78 -10.39 -10.22 -14.55
N GLY A 79 -10.91 -9.03 -14.25
CA GLY A 79 -11.30 -8.64 -12.89
C GLY A 79 -10.12 -8.46 -11.93
N GLU A 80 -8.88 -8.49 -12.41
CA GLU A 80 -7.66 -8.31 -11.59
C GLU A 80 -7.15 -6.87 -11.58
N ILE A 81 -7.77 -5.99 -12.38
CA ILE A 81 -7.43 -4.57 -12.48
C ILE A 81 -8.59 -3.75 -11.93
N VAL A 82 -8.28 -2.89 -10.96
CA VAL A 82 -9.25 -1.98 -10.33
C VAL A 82 -8.90 -0.55 -10.68
N GLU A 83 -9.91 0.24 -11.04
CA GLU A 83 -9.77 1.67 -11.30
C GLU A 83 -10.38 2.48 -10.16
N LEU A 84 -9.59 3.33 -9.51
CA LEU A 84 -10.09 4.25 -8.50
C LEU A 84 -10.50 5.57 -9.15
N ALA A 85 -11.70 6.05 -8.79
CA ALA A 85 -12.23 7.30 -9.30
C ALA A 85 -11.37 8.54 -8.96
N LYS A 86 -10.53 8.45 -7.92
CA LYS A 86 -9.65 9.54 -7.48
C LYS A 86 -8.30 9.02 -6.99
N GLY A 87 -7.23 9.69 -7.43
CA GLY A 87 -5.90 9.53 -6.84
C GLY A 87 -5.83 9.96 -5.38
N GLY A 88 -4.81 9.45 -4.67
CA GLY A 88 -4.61 9.73 -3.25
C GLY A 88 -5.57 8.99 -2.31
N CYS A 89 -6.49 8.17 -2.84
CA CYS A 89 -7.33 7.29 -2.05
C CYS A 89 -6.49 6.27 -1.27
N LEU A 90 -6.78 6.10 0.02
CA LEU A 90 -6.11 5.13 0.89
C LEU A 90 -6.65 3.72 0.67
N TRP A 91 -6.33 3.14 -0.49
CA TRP A 91 -6.98 1.93 -0.96
C TRP A 91 -6.43 0.63 -0.37
N LYS A 92 -5.12 0.58 -0.03
CA LYS A 92 -4.40 -0.67 0.30
C LYS A 92 -5.06 -1.47 1.41
N GLU A 93 -5.24 -0.86 2.57
CA GLU A 93 -5.81 -1.53 3.74
C GLU A 93 -7.25 -2.03 3.49
N HIS A 94 -8.09 -1.17 2.88
CA HIS A 94 -9.46 -1.57 2.53
C HIS A 94 -9.50 -2.70 1.52
N LEU A 95 -8.61 -2.66 0.52
CA LEU A 95 -8.51 -3.72 -0.48
C LEU A 95 -8.24 -5.07 0.19
N TYR A 96 -7.21 -5.17 1.05
CA TYR A 96 -6.90 -6.42 1.74
C TYR A 96 -8.05 -6.93 2.61
N HIS A 97 -8.80 -6.03 3.25
CA HIS A 97 -9.96 -6.40 4.07
C HIS A 97 -11.17 -6.86 3.24
N LEU A 98 -11.26 -6.44 1.98
CA LEU A 98 -12.40 -6.71 1.10
C LEU A 98 -12.12 -7.86 0.11
N GLU A 99 -10.86 -8.12 -0.21
CA GLU A 99 -10.45 -9.08 -1.24
C GLU A 99 -10.93 -10.50 -0.97
N SER A 100 -10.89 -10.95 0.29
CA SER A 100 -11.37 -12.28 0.69
C SER A 100 -12.89 -12.48 0.51
N GLY A 101 -13.65 -11.38 0.43
CA GLY A 101 -15.10 -11.38 0.23
C GLY A 101 -15.53 -11.23 -1.24
N LEU A 102 -14.59 -11.23 -2.19
CA LEU A 102 -14.92 -11.05 -3.60
C LEU A 102 -15.69 -12.24 -4.18
N SER A 103 -16.67 -11.92 -5.02
CA SER A 103 -17.40 -12.88 -5.85
C SER A 103 -17.32 -12.46 -7.33
N PRO A 104 -16.85 -13.33 -8.25
CA PRO A 104 -16.11 -14.57 -7.94
C PRO A 104 -14.84 -14.27 -7.14
N GLN A 105 -14.35 -15.27 -6.41
CA GLN A 105 -13.07 -15.18 -5.72
C GLN A 105 -11.97 -14.85 -6.74
N GLY A 106 -11.09 -13.93 -6.38
CA GLY A 106 -10.00 -13.49 -7.22
C GLY A 106 -9.06 -12.61 -6.44
N THR A 107 -7.91 -12.31 -7.05
CA THR A 107 -6.89 -11.45 -6.47
C THR A 107 -6.73 -10.22 -7.35
N ILE A 108 -6.72 -9.05 -6.71
CA ILE A 108 -6.49 -7.79 -7.40
C ILE A 108 -4.98 -7.60 -7.54
N THR A 109 -4.52 -7.50 -8.77
CA THR A 109 -3.09 -7.41 -9.08
C THR A 109 -2.66 -5.97 -9.30
N PHE A 110 -3.51 -5.17 -9.94
CA PHE A 110 -3.21 -3.77 -10.28
C PHE A 110 -4.33 -2.83 -9.85
N VAL A 111 -3.91 -1.65 -9.40
CA VAL A 111 -4.79 -0.52 -9.16
C VAL A 111 -4.34 0.63 -10.07
N ILE A 112 -5.27 1.16 -10.86
CA ILE A 112 -5.03 2.33 -11.70
C ILE A 112 -5.81 3.54 -11.19
N TYR A 113 -5.22 4.73 -11.32
CA TYR A 113 -5.81 6.00 -10.89
C TYR A 113 -5.05 7.18 -11.49
N THR A 114 -5.65 8.36 -11.51
CA THR A 114 -4.94 9.60 -11.87
C THR A 114 -4.22 10.19 -10.66
N ASP A 115 -3.02 10.72 -10.85
CA ASP A 115 -2.36 11.54 -9.82
C ASP A 115 -2.89 12.99 -9.82
N GLN A 116 -2.29 13.85 -8.99
CA GLN A 116 -2.69 15.26 -8.87
C GLN A 116 -2.46 16.06 -10.16
N ALA A 117 -1.56 15.60 -11.04
CA ALA A 117 -1.29 16.22 -12.34
C ALA A 117 -2.14 15.60 -13.47
N GLY A 118 -3.12 14.74 -13.11
CA GLY A 118 -3.99 14.06 -14.07
C GLY A 118 -3.31 12.91 -14.83
N GLN A 119 -2.06 12.56 -14.48
CA GLN A 119 -1.34 11.48 -15.14
C GLN A 119 -1.78 10.14 -14.57
N TRP A 120 -1.92 9.14 -15.44
CA TRP A 120 -2.36 7.83 -15.02
C TRP A 120 -1.24 7.07 -14.35
N ARG A 121 -1.56 6.48 -13.21
CA ARG A 121 -0.70 5.60 -12.44
C ARG A 121 -1.21 4.18 -12.57
N ILE A 122 -0.26 3.27 -12.70
CA ILE A 122 -0.47 1.84 -12.54
C ILE A 122 0.35 1.39 -11.35
N GLN A 123 -0.30 0.89 -10.31
CA GLN A 123 0.36 0.45 -9.09
C GLN A 123 0.06 -1.02 -8.81
N CYS A 124 1.11 -1.79 -8.54
CA CYS A 124 1.00 -3.18 -8.15
C CYS A 124 0.43 -3.30 -6.73
N VAL A 125 -0.42 -4.29 -6.51
CA VAL A 125 -0.87 -4.67 -5.16
C VAL A 125 0.28 -5.44 -4.48
N PRO A 126 0.71 -5.05 -3.26
CA PRO A 126 1.71 -5.80 -2.51
C PRO A 126 1.18 -7.18 -2.09
N LYS A 127 2.09 -8.15 -1.90
CA LYS A 127 1.72 -9.51 -1.45
C LYS A 127 1.02 -9.53 -0.10
N GLU A 128 1.47 -8.67 0.81
CA GLU A 128 0.98 -8.58 2.18
C GLU A 128 0.86 -7.10 2.58
N PRO A 129 -0.02 -6.78 3.54
CA PRO A 129 -0.05 -5.47 4.16
C PRO A 129 1.36 -5.06 4.62
N HIS A 130 1.82 -3.88 4.18
CA HIS A 130 3.15 -3.32 4.49
C HIS A 130 4.36 -4.00 3.84
N SER A 131 4.17 -4.99 2.96
CA SER A 131 5.28 -5.56 2.20
C SER A 131 5.77 -4.61 1.10
N PHE A 132 7.09 -4.62 0.86
CA PHE A 132 7.69 -4.00 -0.31
C PHE A 132 7.63 -4.88 -1.57
N GLN A 133 7.22 -6.14 -1.43
CA GLN A 133 7.10 -7.07 -2.55
C GLN A 133 5.73 -6.96 -3.19
N SER A 134 5.72 -6.72 -4.51
CA SER A 134 4.50 -6.74 -5.33
C SER A 134 4.04 -8.18 -5.59
N GLN A 135 2.73 -8.41 -5.69
CA GLN A 135 2.17 -9.69 -6.14
C GLN A 135 2.66 -10.02 -7.55
N LEU A 136 2.60 -9.03 -8.44
CA LEU A 136 3.17 -9.06 -9.78
C LEU A 136 3.77 -7.69 -10.09
N PRO A 137 5.10 -7.52 -10.01
CA PRO A 137 5.73 -6.27 -10.44
C PRO A 137 5.54 -6.09 -11.95
N LEU A 138 5.62 -4.84 -12.42
CA LEU A 138 5.74 -4.54 -13.85
C LEU A 138 6.97 -5.27 -14.45
N PRO A 139 6.99 -5.54 -15.77
CA PRO A 139 8.09 -6.28 -16.42
C PRO A 139 9.46 -5.68 -16.08
N GLU A 140 10.39 -6.55 -15.70
CA GLU A 140 11.77 -6.16 -15.37
C GLU A 140 12.45 -5.32 -16.46
N PRO A 141 12.26 -5.59 -17.78
CA PRO A 141 12.82 -4.76 -18.83
C PRO A 141 12.37 -3.29 -18.80
N TRP A 142 11.27 -2.96 -18.10
CA TRP A 142 10.76 -1.60 -17.99
C TRP A 142 11.38 -0.84 -16.82
N TRP A 143 12.02 -1.51 -15.86
CA TRP A 143 12.41 -0.92 -14.58
C TRP A 143 13.41 0.21 -14.75
N GLY A 144 13.08 1.38 -14.21
CA GLY A 144 13.92 2.58 -14.30
C GLY A 144 13.84 3.30 -15.66
N LEU A 145 13.12 2.75 -16.64
CA LEU A 145 12.90 3.41 -17.92
C LEU A 145 11.83 4.49 -17.83
N ARG A 146 11.93 5.44 -18.76
CA ARG A 146 11.06 6.61 -18.86
C ARG A 146 10.82 6.97 -20.32
N ASP A 147 9.72 7.67 -20.56
CA ASP A 147 9.42 8.35 -21.82
C ASP A 147 9.70 7.45 -23.05
N GLU A 148 10.37 7.95 -24.09
CA GLU A 148 10.55 7.23 -25.36
C GLU A 148 11.31 5.90 -25.21
N ALA A 149 12.23 5.81 -24.23
CA ALA A 149 12.95 4.56 -23.97
C ALA A 149 12.00 3.47 -23.43
N LEU A 150 11.03 3.86 -22.61
CA LEU A 150 10.01 2.94 -22.12
C LEU A 150 8.99 2.61 -23.21
N ASP A 151 8.61 3.58 -24.04
CA ASP A 151 7.73 3.34 -25.20
C ASP A 151 8.32 2.27 -26.13
N GLN A 152 9.61 2.39 -26.45
CA GLN A 152 10.33 1.45 -27.33
C GLN A 152 10.37 0.03 -26.76
N VAL A 153 10.65 -0.12 -25.46
CA VAL A 153 10.79 -1.45 -24.83
C VAL A 153 9.44 -2.07 -24.52
N SER A 154 8.44 -1.28 -24.16
CA SER A 154 7.09 -1.77 -23.84
C SER A 154 6.22 -1.99 -25.07
N GLY A 155 6.50 -1.29 -26.18
CA GLY A 155 5.62 -1.21 -27.34
C GLY A 155 4.33 -0.43 -27.08
N ILE A 156 4.26 0.32 -25.96
CA ILE A 156 3.10 1.10 -25.54
C ILE A 156 3.48 2.58 -25.60
N PRO A 157 2.95 3.36 -26.56
CA PRO A 157 3.34 4.76 -26.71
C PRO A 157 2.69 5.67 -25.64
N GLY A 158 3.44 6.63 -25.12
CA GLY A 158 2.98 7.61 -24.13
C GLY A 158 3.21 7.19 -22.68
N CYS A 159 4.15 6.28 -22.43
CA CYS A 159 4.62 5.94 -21.10
C CYS A 159 5.41 7.11 -20.49
N ILE A 160 5.30 7.27 -19.17
CA ILE A 160 6.00 8.32 -18.43
C ILE A 160 7.21 7.71 -17.70
N PHE A 161 6.99 6.65 -16.92
CA PHE A 161 8.05 5.93 -16.23
C PHE A 161 7.60 4.59 -15.67
N VAL A 162 8.58 3.75 -15.30
CA VAL A 162 8.41 2.65 -14.34
C VAL A 162 9.49 2.74 -13.26
N HIS A 163 9.10 2.57 -11.99
CA HIS A 163 10.05 2.59 -10.87
C HIS A 163 11.07 1.45 -11.00
N THR A 164 12.28 1.63 -10.44
CA THR A 164 13.38 0.66 -10.52
C THR A 164 13.10 -0.70 -9.88
N SER A 165 12.01 -0.83 -9.13
CA SER A 165 11.54 -2.10 -8.54
C SER A 165 10.21 -2.57 -9.14
N GLY A 166 9.72 -1.92 -10.18
CA GLY A 166 8.51 -2.33 -10.92
C GLY A 166 7.18 -2.16 -10.18
N PHE A 167 7.15 -1.65 -8.95
CA PHE A 167 5.91 -1.59 -8.15
C PHE A 167 4.91 -0.53 -8.64
N ILE A 168 5.36 0.45 -9.42
CA ILE A 168 4.53 1.54 -9.94
C ILE A 168 5.07 2.04 -11.29
N GLY A 169 4.17 2.40 -12.17
CA GLY A 169 4.43 3.06 -13.44
C GLY A 169 3.47 4.21 -13.70
N GLY A 170 3.76 4.98 -14.75
CA GLY A 170 2.96 6.11 -15.20
C GLY A 170 2.71 6.11 -16.69
N HIS A 171 1.53 6.59 -17.10
CA HIS A 171 1.13 6.75 -18.49
C HIS A 171 0.33 8.04 -18.66
N HIS A 172 0.36 8.66 -19.85
CA HIS A 172 -0.41 9.88 -20.12
C HIS A 172 -1.93 9.65 -20.22
N THR A 173 -2.33 8.43 -20.60
CA THR A 173 -3.73 8.05 -20.84
C THR A 173 -4.15 6.85 -20.00
N ARG A 174 -5.47 6.75 -19.76
CA ARG A 174 -6.11 5.63 -19.07
C ARG A 174 -5.87 4.31 -19.80
N GLU A 175 -6.08 4.32 -21.10
CA GLU A 175 -5.98 3.15 -21.96
C GLU A 175 -4.55 2.61 -22.03
N GLY A 176 -3.55 3.49 -21.99
CA GLY A 176 -2.16 3.05 -21.94
C GLY A 176 -1.76 2.50 -20.57
N ALA A 177 -2.24 3.07 -19.46
CA ALA A 177 -2.06 2.46 -18.13
C ALA A 177 -2.71 1.06 -18.06
N LEU A 178 -3.91 0.89 -18.65
CA LEU A 178 -4.55 -0.42 -18.80
C LEU A 178 -3.73 -1.36 -19.68
N SER A 179 -3.17 -0.86 -20.79
CA SER A 179 -2.31 -1.65 -21.68
C SER A 179 -1.07 -2.15 -20.95
N MET A 180 -0.45 -1.32 -20.12
CA MET A 180 0.69 -1.72 -19.27
C MET A 180 0.29 -2.83 -18.28
N ALA A 181 -0.86 -2.69 -17.62
CA ALA A 181 -1.37 -3.72 -16.70
C ALA A 181 -1.61 -5.05 -17.41
N ARG A 182 -2.30 -5.01 -18.56
CA ARG A 182 -2.62 -6.19 -19.38
C ARG A 182 -1.37 -6.90 -19.89
N ALA A 183 -0.42 -6.13 -20.43
CA ALA A 183 0.86 -6.66 -20.88
C ALA A 183 1.64 -7.34 -19.74
N THR A 184 1.51 -6.82 -18.52
CA THR A 184 2.10 -7.44 -17.33
C THR A 184 1.37 -8.72 -16.93
N LEU A 185 0.02 -8.71 -16.89
CA LEU A 185 -0.78 -9.90 -16.60
C LEU A 185 -0.51 -11.04 -17.59
N ALA A 186 -0.33 -10.72 -18.87
CA ALA A 186 -0.02 -11.70 -19.91
C ALA A 186 1.35 -12.37 -19.72
N GLN A 187 2.28 -11.73 -19.02
CA GLN A 187 3.60 -12.27 -18.69
C GLN A 187 3.64 -13.00 -17.33
N ARG A 188 2.49 -13.15 -16.66
CA ARG A 188 2.43 -13.82 -15.36
C ARG A 188 3.04 -15.23 -15.49
N PRO A 189 4.08 -15.56 -14.69
CA PRO A 189 4.66 -16.88 -14.71
C PRO A 189 3.59 -17.92 -14.37
N VAL A 190 3.37 -18.90 -15.27
CA VAL A 190 2.51 -20.04 -14.95
C VAL A 190 3.14 -20.78 -13.76
N PRO A 191 2.39 -21.09 -12.69
CA PRO A 191 2.92 -21.86 -11.57
C PRO A 191 3.54 -23.17 -12.07
N LYS A 192 4.82 -23.41 -11.75
CA LYS A 192 5.44 -24.71 -12.03
C LYS A 192 4.65 -25.78 -11.25
N PRO A 193 4.19 -26.87 -11.90
CA PRO A 193 3.55 -27.95 -11.17
C PRO A 193 4.50 -28.51 -10.10
N PRO A 194 3.99 -28.96 -8.95
CA PRO A 194 4.83 -29.52 -7.90
C PRO A 194 5.58 -30.72 -8.45
N THR A 195 6.92 -30.66 -8.41
CA THR A 195 7.78 -31.82 -8.67
C THR A 195 7.63 -32.79 -7.50
N ASN A 196 6.71 -33.74 -7.61
CA ASN A 196 6.71 -34.93 -6.77
C ASN A 196 7.92 -35.77 -7.14
N SER A 197 9.06 -35.53 -6.49
CA SER A 197 10.13 -36.52 -6.39
C SER A 197 9.67 -37.63 -5.45
N LEU A 198 8.93 -38.60 -6.00
CA LEU A 198 8.79 -39.93 -5.42
C LEU A 198 10.16 -40.60 -5.54
N GLY A 199 10.95 -40.49 -4.48
CA GLY A 199 12.19 -41.25 -4.32
C GLY A 199 11.85 -42.72 -4.10
N GLN A 200 12.40 -43.55 -5.00
CA GLN A 200 12.61 -44.98 -4.84
C GLN A 200 13.62 -45.27 -3.74
#